data_AF-A0A956N0M5-F1
#
_entry.id   AF-A0A956N0M5-F1
#
_cell.length_a   1.000
_cell.length_b   1.000
_cell.length_c   1.000
_cell.angle_alpha   90.00
_cell.angle_beta   90.00
_cell.angle_gamma   90.00
#
_symmetry.space_group_name_H-M   'P 1'
#
loop_
_entity.id
_entity.type
_entity.pdbx_description
1 polymer ?
#
loop_
_entity_poly.entity_id
_entity_poly.type
_entity_poly.pdbx_seq_one_letter_code
_entity_poly.pdbx_strand_id
1 'polypeptide(L)' 'ATRPGISLLRANEKIKELKDKYNANIESVYVPSLDISSTYIREQLNKHKTIRYLVPELVQEYIYNKKLYSSGE' A
#
# COMPACT_ATOMS: atom_id res chain seq x y z
N ALA A 1 -2.85 -6.77 5.55
CA ALA A 1 -3.99 -6.20 4.82
C ALA A 1 -4.22 -7.02 3.56
N THR A 2 -5.45 -7.44 3.32
CA THR A 2 -5.81 -8.22 2.12
C THR A 2 -5.90 -7.29 0.93
N ARG A 3 -4.98 -7.44 -0.04
CA ARG A 3 -5.05 -6.69 -1.31
C ARG A 3 -5.87 -7.48 -2.34
N PRO A 4 -6.67 -6.81 -3.18
CA PRO A 4 -7.31 -7.47 -4.32
C PRO A 4 -6.31 -8.23 -5.19
N GLY A 5 -6.75 -9.34 -5.78
CA GLY A 5 -5.91 -10.18 -6.63
C GLY A 5 -4.96 -11.12 -5.89
N ILE A 6 -4.95 -11.14 -4.55
CA ILE A 6 -4.17 -12.12 -3.76
C ILE A 6 -5.00 -13.38 -3.50
N SER A 7 -4.38 -14.55 -3.72
CA SER A 7 -4.95 -15.84 -3.30
C SER A 7 -4.83 -16.01 -1.78
N LEU A 8 -5.95 -15.83 -1.09
CA LEU A 8 -6.05 -16.05 0.36
C LEU A 8 -5.67 -17.49 0.76
N LEU A 9 -6.01 -18.46 -0.08
CA LEU A 9 -5.68 -19.86 0.15
C LEU A 9 -4.15 -20.05 0.24
N ARG A 10 -3.42 -19.60 -0.79
CA ARG A 10 -1.96 -19.71 -0.84
C ARG A 10 -1.28 -18.93 0.30
N ALA A 11 -1.81 -17.77 0.64
CA ALA A 11 -1.29 -16.98 1.75
C ALA A 11 -1.44 -17.73 3.08
N ASN A 12 -2.60 -18.35 3.33
CA ASN A 12 -2.84 -19.13 4.55
C ASN A 12 -1.98 -20.40 4.62
N GLU A 13 -1.79 -21.10 3.50
CA GLU A 13 -0.87 -22.25 3.41
C GLU A 13 0.55 -21.83 3.80
N LYS A 14 1.03 -20.69 3.26
CA LYS A 14 2.37 -20.19 3.58
C LYS A 14 2.50 -19.75 5.03
N ILE A 15 1.47 -19.11 5.59
CA ILE A 15 1.44 -18.76 7.01
C ILE A 15 1.60 -20.01 7.87
N LYS A 16 0.84 -21.08 7.58
CA LYS A 16 0.94 -22.35 8.31
C LYS A 16 2.37 -22.92 8.26
N GLU A 17 2.96 -22.99 7.07
CA GLU A 17 4.34 -23.46 6.89
C GLU A 17 5.34 -22.66 7.74
N LEU A 18 5.21 -21.33 7.78
CA LEU A 18 6.11 -20.46 8.54
C LEU A 18 5.92 -20.57 10.05
N LYS A 19 4.66 -20.74 10.51
CA LYS A 19 4.37 -21.02 11.92
C LYS A 19 5.03 -22.32 12.36
N ASP A 20 4.85 -23.39 11.59
CA ASP A 20 5.38 -24.72 11.92
C ASP A 20 6.92 -24.74 11.89
N LYS A 21 7.53 -24.09 10.87
CA LYS A 21 8.98 -24.13 10.66
C LYS A 21 9.77 -23.26 11.64
N TYR A 22 9.23 -22.11 12.01
CA TYR A 22 9.98 -21.09 12.76
C TYR A 22 9.35 -20.74 14.11
N ASN A 23 8.27 -21.43 14.50
CA ASN A 23 7.44 -21.05 15.63
C ASN A 23 7.00 -19.56 15.54
N ALA A 24 6.75 -19.10 14.31
CA ALA A 24 6.48 -17.70 14.02
C ALA A 24 5.11 -17.28 14.55
N ASN A 25 5.00 -16.08 15.10
CA ASN A 25 3.71 -15.49 15.47
C ASN A 25 3.16 -14.66 14.29
N ILE A 26 2.15 -15.20 13.59
CA ILE A 26 1.59 -14.58 12.39
C ILE A 26 0.06 -14.58 12.48
N GLU A 27 -0.55 -13.40 12.40
CA GLU A 27 -2.00 -13.22 12.44
C GLU A 27 -2.51 -12.72 11.09
N SER A 28 -3.60 -13.31 10.60
CA SER A 28 -4.24 -12.86 9.37
C SER A 28 -5.29 -11.80 9.71
N VAL A 29 -5.19 -10.63 9.08
CA VAL A 29 -6.10 -9.51 9.32
C VAL A 29 -6.85 -9.18 8.04
N TYR A 30 -8.18 -9.31 8.11
CA TYR A 30 -9.07 -8.83 7.06
C TYR A 30 -9.12 -7.30 7.06
N VAL A 31 -8.97 -6.71 5.87
CA VAL A 31 -9.10 -5.28 5.65
C VAL A 31 -9.97 -5.10 4.40
N PRO A 32 -10.93 -4.15 4.40
CA PRO A 32 -11.67 -3.81 3.19
C PRO A 32 -10.72 -3.53 2.02
N SER A 33 -11.11 -3.99 0.84
CA SER A 33 -10.32 -3.84 -0.38
C SER A 33 -10.07 -2.37 -0.70
N LEU A 34 -8.80 -1.96 -0.65
CA LEU A 34 -8.33 -0.69 -1.17
C LEU A 34 -7.17 -0.95 -2.13
N ASP A 35 -7.39 -0.78 -3.43
CA ASP A 35 -6.33 -0.93 -4.43
C ASP A 35 -5.64 0.40 -4.71
N ILE A 36 -4.95 0.92 -3.70
CA ILE A 36 -4.10 2.10 -3.80
C ILE A 36 -2.67 1.67 -3.44
N SER A 37 -1.68 2.20 -4.15
CA SER A 37 -0.27 1.96 -3.86
C SER A 37 0.52 3.24 -3.92
N SER A 38 1.63 3.31 -3.18
CA SER A 38 2.54 4.45 -3.23
C SER A 38 3.12 4.66 -4.63
N THR A 39 3.32 3.59 -5.41
CA THR A 39 3.73 3.69 -6.83
C THR A 39 2.70 4.45 -7.64
N TYR A 40 1.42 4.05 -7.53
CA TYR A 40 0.33 4.75 -8.20
C TYR A 40 0.25 6.23 -7.80
N ILE A 41 0.36 6.54 -6.50
CA ILE A 41 0.35 7.93 -5.99
C ILE A 41 1.50 8.75 -6.57
N ARG A 42 2.74 8.23 -6.55
CA ARG A 42 3.91 8.93 -7.11
C ARG A 42 3.79 9.13 -8.62
N GLU A 43 3.23 8.18 -9.36
CA GLU A 43 2.96 8.35 -10.77
C GLU A 43 1.89 9.41 -11.05
N GLN A 44 0.84 9.51 -10.24
CA GLN A 44 -0.15 10.59 -10.38
C GLN A 44 0.50 11.95 -10.17
N LEU A 45 1.33 12.08 -9.13
CA LEU A 45 2.08 13.31 -8.84
C LEU A 45 2.99 13.70 -10.01
N ASN A 46 3.75 12.74 -10.55
CA ASN A 46 4.62 12.95 -11.72
C ASN A 46 3.82 13.40 -12.95
N LYS A 47 2.63 12.83 -13.16
CA LYS A 47 1.70 13.18 -14.25
C LYS A 47 0.88 14.45 -13.97
N HIS A 48 1.20 15.20 -12.91
CA HIS A 48 0.49 16.40 -12.48
C HIS A 48 -1.02 16.16 -12.25
N LYS A 49 -1.38 14.95 -11.82
CA LYS A 49 -2.75 14.55 -11.47
C LYS A 49 -2.99 14.71 -9.97
N THR A 50 -4.24 14.96 -9.61
CA THR A 50 -4.65 15.07 -8.20
C THR A 50 -4.51 13.73 -7.48
N ILE A 51 -4.05 13.78 -6.23
CA ILE A 51 -4.05 12.65 -5.29
C ILE A 51 -5.06 12.83 -4.15
N ARG A 52 -6.02 13.76 -4.32
CA ARG A 52 -7.07 14.01 -3.34
C ARG A 52 -7.82 12.72 -3.05
N TYR A 53 -8.08 12.46 -1.77
CA TYR A 53 -8.73 11.25 -1.25
C TYR A 53 -7.88 9.95 -1.32
N LEU A 54 -6.70 9.98 -1.95
CA LEU A 54 -5.78 8.82 -1.95
C LEU A 54 -4.85 8.82 -0.74
N VAL A 55 -4.67 9.98 -0.11
CA VAL A 55 -3.88 10.19 1.10
C VAL A 55 -4.61 11.16 2.04
N PRO A 56 -4.29 11.17 3.34
CA PRO A 56 -4.76 12.22 4.25
C PRO A 56 -4.38 13.62 3.74
N GLU A 57 -5.24 14.60 4.00
CA GLU A 57 -5.08 15.99 3.52
C GLU A 57 -3.74 16.60 3.94
N LEU A 58 -3.35 16.45 5.20
CA LEU A 58 -2.06 16.94 5.71
C LEU A 58 -0.85 16.33 4.98
N VAL A 59 -0.98 15.08 4.49
CA VAL A 59 0.09 14.42 3.71
C VAL A 59 0.16 15.01 2.30
N GLN A 60 -1.00 15.25 1.68
CA GLN A 60 -1.08 15.92 0.38
C GLN A 60 -0.45 17.33 0.44
N GLU A 61 -0.82 18.12 1.44
CA GLU A 61 -0.26 19.46 1.66
C GLU A 61 1.26 19.42 1.84
N TYR A 62 1.75 18.49 2.66
CA TYR A 62 3.18 18.32 2.88
C TYR A 62 3.92 18.00 1.58
N ILE A 63 3.39 17.08 0.76
CA ILE A 63 3.97 16.71 -0.54
C ILE A 63 4.07 17.93 -1.46
N TYR A 64 3.00 18.73 -1.57
CA TYR A 64 3.00 19.92 -2.43
C TYR A 64 3.92 21.02 -1.91
N ASN A 65 3.89 21.33 -0.61
CA ASN A 65 4.73 22.36 0.00
C ASN A 65 6.23 22.04 -0.09
N LYS A 66 6.57 20.75 -0.02
CA LYS A 66 7.96 20.28 -0.12
C LYS A 66 8.38 19.87 -1.52
N LYS A 67 7.50 20.00 -2.52
CA LYS A 67 7.75 19.58 -3.92
C LYS A 67 8.30 18.14 -4.00
N LEU A 68 7.69 17.23 -3.25
CA LEU A 68 8.09 15.82 -3.27
C LEU A 68 7.48 15.13 -4.49
N TYR A 69 8.26 14.25 -5.12
CA TYR A 69 7.82 13.40 -6.24
C TYR A 69 7.42 14.16 -7.52
N SER A 70 7.61 15.48 -7.59
CA SER A 70 7.73 16.21 -8.85
C SER A 70 8.95 15.70 -9.61
N SER A 71 8.80 15.47 -10.92
CA SER A 71 9.94 15.22 -11.80
C SER A 71 10.97 16.33 -11.58
N GLY A 72 12.20 15.96 -11.23
CA GLY A 72 13.27 16.94 -11.08
C GLY A 72 13.49 17.66 -12.40
N GLU A 73 13.46 18.99 -12.35
CA GLU A 73 14.35 19.81 -13.17
C GLU A 73 15.74 19.85 -12.52
#